data_AF-D3DAD5-F1
#
_entry.id   AF-D3DAD5-F1
#
_cell.length_a   1.000
_cell.length_b   1.000
_cell.length_c   1.000
_cell.angle_alpha   90.00
_cell.angle_beta   90.00
_cell.angle_gamma   90.00
#
_symmetry.space_group_name_H-M   'P 1'
#
loop_
_entity.id
_entity.type
_entity.pdbx_description
1 polymer ?
#
loop_
_entity_poly.entity_id
_entity_poly.type
_entity_poly.pdbx_seq_one_letter_code
_entity_poly.pdbx_strand_id
1 'polypeptide(L)'
;MPNPALISDEASTVAMITAFDTCQDECAAVQNAIDSAASQLFSPAGWQGVAAAKYRDALSGWQAGFNKVRQGLNMLNESMVVYANTTTSVEDNNAMIGSAWAQGLT
;
A
#
# COMPACT_ATOMS: atom_id res chain seq x y z
N MET A 1 -13.53 -26.97 -14.83
CA MET A 1 -13.98 -25.80 -14.03
C MET A 1 -12.78 -25.33 -13.23
N PRO A 2 -12.48 -24.03 -13.16
CA PRO A 2 -11.34 -23.54 -12.38
C PRO A 2 -11.58 -23.81 -10.89
N ASN A 3 -10.50 -24.04 -10.13
CA ASN A 3 -10.59 -24.37 -8.70
C ASN A 3 -11.12 -23.14 -7.93
N PRO A 4 -12.25 -23.24 -7.21
CA PRO A 4 -12.85 -22.11 -6.51
C PRO A 4 -11.94 -21.46 -5.46
N ALA A 5 -11.00 -22.22 -4.89
CA ALA A 5 -10.02 -21.70 -3.93
C ALA A 5 -9.05 -20.69 -4.58
N LEU A 6 -8.70 -20.91 -5.85
CA LEU A 6 -7.77 -20.06 -6.60
C LEU A 6 -8.44 -18.74 -7.02
N ILE A 7 -9.68 -18.81 -7.52
CA ILE A 7 -10.52 -17.63 -7.82
C ILE A 7 -10.72 -16.75 -6.57
N SER A 8 -10.90 -17.38 -5.40
CA SER A 8 -11.05 -16.67 -4.13
C SER A 8 -9.76 -15.96 -3.67
N ASP A 9 -8.59 -16.55 -3.94
CA ASP A 9 -7.29 -15.96 -3.58
C ASP A 9 -6.97 -14.75 -4.47
N GLU A 10 -7.24 -14.87 -5.76
CA GLU A 10 -7.05 -13.79 -6.73
C GLU A 10 -7.96 -12.58 -6.42
N ALA A 11 -9.24 -12.83 -6.12
CA ALA A 11 -10.16 -11.77 -5.72
C ALA A 11 -9.77 -11.08 -4.39
N SER A 12 -9.28 -11.86 -3.42
CA SER A 12 -8.82 -11.34 -2.12
C SER A 12 -7.55 -10.49 -2.28
N THR A 13 -6.64 -10.91 -3.17
CA THR A 13 -5.39 -10.19 -3.45
C THR A 13 -5.65 -8.85 -4.15
N VAL A 14 -6.57 -8.81 -5.13
CA VAL A 14 -6.99 -7.57 -5.79
C VAL A 14 -7.66 -6.60 -4.81
N ALA A 15 -8.52 -7.11 -3.92
CA ALA A 15 -9.16 -6.30 -2.88
C ALA A 15 -8.13 -5.71 -1.91
N MET A 16 -7.11 -6.49 -1.56
CA MET A 16 -6.02 -6.05 -0.68
C MET A 16 -5.15 -4.97 -1.34
N ILE A 17 -4.77 -5.12 -2.62
CA ILE A 17 -4.04 -4.10 -3.38
C ILE A 17 -4.83 -2.79 -3.42
N THR A 18 -6.13 -2.87 -3.74
CA THR A 18 -7.02 -1.69 -3.79
C THR A 18 -7.11 -0.98 -2.44
N ALA A 19 -7.17 -1.74 -1.34
CA ALA A 19 -7.17 -1.18 0.02
C ALA A 19 -5.84 -0.49 0.36
N PHE A 20 -4.71 -1.03 -0.09
CA PHE A 20 -3.41 -0.39 0.09
C PHE A 20 -3.27 0.90 -0.72
N ASP A 21 -3.75 0.93 -1.96
CA ASP A 21 -3.74 2.14 -2.78
C ASP A 21 -4.60 3.24 -2.13
N THR A 22 -5.80 2.88 -1.67
CA THR A 22 -6.66 3.81 -0.91
C THR A 22 -5.95 4.34 0.34
N CYS A 23 -5.29 3.45 1.10
CA CYS A 23 -4.54 3.84 2.29
C CYS A 23 -3.36 4.79 1.97
N GLN A 24 -2.67 4.57 0.85
CA GLN A 24 -1.60 5.47 0.39
C GLN A 24 -2.13 6.86 0.03
N ASP A 25 -3.27 6.94 -0.65
CA ASP A 25 -3.94 8.20 -1.00
C ASP A 25 -4.37 8.96 0.26
N GLU A 26 -4.98 8.27 1.22
CA GLU A 26 -5.32 8.83 2.53
C GLU A 26 -4.08 9.33 3.25
N CYS A 27 -2.97 8.57 3.21
CA CYS A 27 -1.73 9.00 3.83
C CYS A 27 -1.16 10.28 3.18
N ALA A 28 -1.26 10.41 1.85
CA ALA A 28 -0.87 11.61 1.14
C ALA A 28 -1.76 12.81 1.53
N ALA A 29 -3.08 12.59 1.63
CA ALA A 29 -4.03 13.61 2.08
C ALA A 29 -3.72 14.10 3.51
N VAL A 30 -3.43 13.18 4.43
CA VAL A 30 -3.03 13.52 5.81
C VAL A 30 -1.75 14.36 5.84
N GLN A 31 -0.73 13.97 5.07
CA GLN A 31 0.52 14.71 4.98
C GLN A 31 0.28 16.15 4.49
N ASN A 32 -0.49 16.30 3.41
CA ASN A 32 -0.83 17.61 2.85
C ASN A 32 -1.61 18.49 3.85
N ALA A 33 -2.57 17.91 4.58
CA ALA A 33 -3.35 18.62 5.58
C ALA A 33 -2.45 19.15 6.71
N ILE A 34 -1.48 18.35 7.14
CA ILE A 34 -0.53 18.73 8.18
C ILE A 34 0.43 19.81 7.70
N ASP A 35 0.97 19.68 6.48
CA ASP A 35 1.86 20.70 5.91
C ASP A 35 1.13 22.03 5.74
N SER A 36 -0.12 22.00 5.30
CA SER A 36 -0.97 23.19 5.20
C SER A 36 -1.19 23.84 6.57
N ALA A 37 -1.59 23.05 7.58
CA ALA A 37 -1.80 23.54 8.94
C ALA A 37 -0.52 24.10 9.56
N ALA A 38 0.61 23.41 9.39
CA ALA A 38 1.91 23.86 9.88
C ALA A 38 2.34 25.19 9.26
N SER A 39 2.11 25.37 7.95
CA SER A 39 2.46 26.60 7.24
C SER A 39 1.70 27.83 7.78
N GLN A 40 0.43 27.65 8.14
CA GLN A 40 -0.40 28.70 8.74
C GLN A 40 0.02 28.96 10.19
N LEU A 41 0.19 27.90 10.96
CA LEU A 41 0.49 27.95 12.39
C LEU A 41 1.84 28.62 12.67
N PHE A 42 2.86 28.32 11.87
CA PHE A 42 4.22 28.82 12.04
C PHE A 42 4.56 30.03 11.16
N SER A 43 3.56 30.66 10.55
CA SER A 43 3.76 31.91 9.81
C SER A 43 4.42 32.99 10.69
N PRO A 44 5.10 34.00 10.11
CA PRO A 44 5.76 35.06 10.90
C PRO A 44 4.82 35.83 11.84
N ALA A 45 3.53 35.93 11.49
CA ALA A 45 2.48 36.52 12.31
C ALA A 45 1.73 35.50 13.20
N GLY A 46 2.07 34.21 13.09
CA GLY A 46 1.44 33.10 13.77
C GLY A 46 2.06 32.78 15.13
N TRP A 47 1.94 31.52 15.55
CA TRP A 47 2.41 31.08 16.85
C TRP A 47 3.95 30.96 16.89
N GLN A 48 4.57 31.67 17.83
CA GLN A 48 6.03 31.78 17.97
C GLN A 48 6.49 31.52 19.41
N GLY A 49 7.81 31.41 19.60
CA GLY A 49 8.46 31.22 20.90
C GLY A 49 8.86 29.76 21.18
N VAL A 50 9.38 29.52 22.38
CA VAL A 50 9.98 28.22 22.77
C VAL A 50 8.98 27.06 22.66
N ALA A 51 7.72 27.27 23.01
CA ALA A 51 6.68 26.25 22.89
C ALA A 51 6.39 25.91 21.42
N ALA A 52 6.31 26.92 20.55
CA ALA A 52 6.11 26.73 19.10
C ALA A 52 7.29 25.98 18.47
N ALA A 53 8.53 26.27 18.90
CA ALA A 53 9.72 25.54 18.46
C ALA A 53 9.66 24.05 18.86
N LYS A 54 9.35 23.74 20.13
CA LYS A 54 9.19 22.35 20.59
C LYS A 54 8.09 21.61 19.84
N TYR A 55 6.97 22.28 19.56
CA TYR A 55 5.89 21.68 18.78
C TYR A 55 6.31 21.41 17.32
N ARG A 56 7.08 22.31 16.71
CA ARG A 56 7.64 22.11 15.36
C ARG A 56 8.56 20.89 15.31
N ASP A 57 9.42 20.73 16.32
CA ASP A 57 10.31 19.57 16.41
C ASP A 57 9.52 18.27 16.57
N ALA A 58 8.50 18.28 17.44
CA ALA A 58 7.60 17.14 17.64
C ALA A 58 6.84 16.79 16.35
N LEU A 59 6.36 17.80 15.61
CA LEU A 59 5.68 17.61 14.34
C LEU A 59 6.61 17.00 13.29
N SER A 60 7.84 17.49 13.19
CA SER A 60 8.85 16.92 12.30
C SER A 60 9.16 15.45 12.65
N GLY A 61 9.29 15.13 13.94
CA GLY A 61 9.48 13.76 14.40
C GLY A 61 8.30 12.84 14.06
N TRP A 62 7.07 13.33 14.24
CA TRP A 62 5.86 12.62 13.84
C TRP A 62 5.82 12.38 12.33
N GLN A 63 6.10 13.41 11.51
CA GLN A 63 6.12 13.29 10.03
C GLN A 63 7.18 12.29 9.56
N ALA A 64 8.35 12.28 10.19
CA ALA A 64 9.39 11.29 9.90
C ALA A 64 8.93 9.86 10.23
N GLY A 65 8.26 9.66 11.37
CA GLY A 65 7.67 8.37 11.73
C GLY A 65 6.57 7.94 10.75
N PHE A 66 5.69 8.86 10.40
CA PHE A 66 4.62 8.65 9.44
C PHE A 66 5.13 8.25 8.05
N ASN A 67 6.19 8.91 7.57
CA ASN A 67 6.83 8.54 6.31
C ASN A 67 7.41 7.12 6.31
N LYS A 68 7.91 6.63 7.46
CA LYS A 68 8.34 5.22 7.57
C LYS A 68 7.16 4.25 7.46
N VAL A 69 6.01 4.58 8.05
CA VAL A 69 4.80 3.76 7.91
C VAL A 69 4.37 3.70 6.43
N ARG A 70 4.36 4.85 5.74
CA ARG A 70 4.08 4.90 4.30
C ARG A 70 5.03 4.04 3.48
N GLN A 71 6.33 4.11 3.75
CA GLN A 71 7.32 3.25 3.09
C GLN A 71 7.05 1.77 3.32
N GLY A 72 6.71 1.38 4.55
CA GLY A 72 6.35 -0.01 4.87
C GLY A 72 5.09 -0.49 4.14
N LEU A 73 4.07 0.37 4.01
CA LEU A 73 2.86 0.09 3.23
C LEU A 73 3.17 -0.11 1.75
N ASN A 74 4.07 0.70 1.18
CA ASN A 74 4.48 0.55 -0.22
C ASN A 74 5.19 -0.78 -0.47
N MET A 75 6.10 -1.18 0.42
CA MET A 75 6.78 -2.47 0.32
C MET A 75 5.81 -3.66 0.43
N LEU A 76 4.79 -3.54 1.28
CA LEU A 76 3.72 -4.54 1.39
C LEU A 76 2.92 -4.64 0.10
N ASN A 77 2.55 -3.51 -0.51
CA ASN A 77 1.83 -3.48 -1.77
C ASN A 77 2.65 -4.10 -2.92
N GLU A 78 3.93 -3.72 -3.04
CA GLU A 78 4.86 -4.32 -4.02
C GLU A 78 4.97 -5.84 -3.84
N SER A 79 5.10 -6.30 -2.59
CA SER A 79 5.17 -7.74 -2.28
C SER A 79 3.88 -8.48 -2.66
N MET A 80 2.72 -7.85 -2.45
CA MET A 80 1.41 -8.42 -2.82
C MET A 80 1.20 -8.48 -4.33
N VAL A 81 1.64 -7.46 -5.07
CA VAL A 81 1.62 -7.48 -6.55
C VAL A 81 2.52 -8.60 -7.09
N VAL A 82 3.72 -8.78 -6.53
CA VAL A 82 4.62 -9.87 -6.92
C VAL A 82 4.02 -11.24 -6.59
N TYR A 83 3.40 -11.39 -5.42
CA TYR A 83 2.71 -12.62 -5.04
C TYR A 83 1.57 -12.94 -6.01
N ALA A 84 0.70 -11.97 -6.30
CA ALA A 84 -0.40 -12.12 -7.27
C ALA A 84 0.12 -12.64 -8.63
N ASN A 85 1.12 -11.98 -9.19
CA ASN A 85 1.70 -12.35 -10.49
C ASN A 85 2.32 -13.76 -10.49
N THR A 86 2.96 -14.14 -9.38
CA THR A 86 3.57 -15.47 -9.24
C THR A 86 2.49 -16.55 -9.17
N THR A 87 1.43 -16.33 -8.38
CA THR A 87 0.32 -17.27 -8.25
C THR A 87 -0.40 -17.46 -9.59
N THR A 88 -0.78 -16.38 -10.29
CA THR A 88 -1.39 -16.47 -11.62
C THR A 88 -0.48 -17.23 -12.62
N SER A 89 0.84 -16.97 -12.63
CA SER A 89 1.76 -17.67 -13.53
C SER A 89 1.93 -19.16 -13.21
N VAL A 90 1.91 -19.55 -11.93
CA VAL A 90 1.94 -20.95 -11.51
C VAL A 90 0.63 -21.66 -11.87
N GLU A 91 -0.50 -20.98 -11.72
CA GLU A 91 -1.81 -21.51 -12.09
C GLU A 91 -1.93 -21.73 -13.60
N ASP A 92 -1.50 -20.76 -14.41
CA ASP A 92 -1.44 -20.89 -15.87
C ASP A 92 -0.55 -22.06 -16.31
N ASN A 93 0.64 -22.19 -15.69
CA ASN A 93 1.53 -23.31 -15.98
C ASN A 93 0.92 -24.66 -15.59
N ASN A 94 0.27 -24.75 -14.43
CA ASN A 94 -0.40 -25.97 -13.99
C ASN A 94 -1.61 -26.32 -14.88
N ALA A 95 -2.37 -25.33 -15.33
CA ALA A 95 -3.47 -25.53 -16.27
C ALA A 95 -2.96 -26.00 -17.64
N MET A 96 -1.87 -25.41 -18.14
CA MET A 96 -1.22 -25.79 -19.39
C MET A 96 -0.67 -27.22 -19.33
N ILE A 97 0.06 -27.58 -18.28
CA ILE A 97 0.59 -28.95 -18.07
C ILE A 97 -0.56 -29.95 -17.87
N GLY A 98 -1.57 -29.61 -17.08
CA GLY A 98 -2.75 -30.47 -16.87
C GLY A 98 -3.52 -30.74 -18.16
N SER A 99 -3.60 -29.76 -19.07
CA SER A 99 -4.22 -29.94 -20.38
C SER A 99 -3.44 -30.89 -21.30
N ALA A 100 -2.10 -30.88 -21.22
CA ALA A 100 -1.24 -31.71 -22.06
C ALA A 100 -1.38 -33.20 -21.73
N TRP A 101 -1.60 -33.56 -20.47
CA TRP A 101 -1.87 -34.95 -20.07
C TRP A 101 -3.29 -35.41 -20.43
N ALA A 102 -4.28 -34.49 -20.42
CA ALA A 102 -5.66 -34.80 -20.79
C ALA A 102 -5.85 -35.01 -22.30
N GLN A 103 -4.99 -34.42 -23.15
CA GLN A 103 -5.01 -34.63 -24.61
C GLN A 103 -4.34 -35.93 -25.07
N GLY A 104 -3.62 -36.64 -24.20
CA GLY A 104 -2.96 -37.92 -24.51
C GLY A 104 -3.81 -39.17 -24.23
N LEU A 105 -5.08 -39.02 -23.83
CA LEU A 105 -6.00 -40.10 -23.43
C LEU A 105 -7.17 -40.35 -24.41
N THR A 106 -7.08 -39.85 -25.65
CA THR A 106 -7.99 -40.22 -26.76
C THR A 106 -7.22 -40.99 -27.81
#